data_AF-A0A0D6P8Q6-F1
#
_entry.id   AF-A0A0D6P8Q6-F1
#
_cell.length_a   1.000
_cell.length_b   1.000
_cell.length_c   1.000
_cell.angle_alpha   90.00
_cell.angle_beta   90.00
_cell.angle_gamma   90.00
#
_symmetry.space_group_name_H-M   'P 1'
#
loop_
_entity.id
_entity.type
_entity.pdbx_description
1 polymer ?
#
loop_
_entity_poly.entity_id
_entity_poly.type
_entity_poly.pdbx_seq_one_letter_code
_entity_poly.pdbx_strand_id
1 'polypeptide(L)'
;MTTQNQSVYKNSNKPLKNRIHSFRLHFSISQQTFGSIIGVSAGAVAHYEGGATPNPTNKQAIEKLLASSEARIKELINEHDPYYSEENEDGESENDGNADDGNADEGNADDEAGDDDFASWLTSSRLKKGLSIPELASLAGVAIPTIYNIENRTSLNPQTRTREKIATALQVKVPRPVLDELDEQESVVGLGKLQDFPPHVEAEWPSCPGVYVLYDVSQRPIYVGKSSNSIAARLKSHADRFWFKKPIVEYGAYIEVNDRDLCLKLEQVLIKFLKSNAVINKQSVETAKDT
;
A
#
# COMPACT_ATOMS: atom_id res chain seq x y z
N MET A 1 -3.64 -2.55 27.26
CA MET A 1 -4.56 -3.70 27.07
C MET A 1 -3.92 -4.84 26.24
N THR A 2 -2.59 -5.01 26.29
CA THR A 2 -1.81 -5.82 25.32
C THR A 2 -1.74 -7.33 25.65
N THR A 3 -2.09 -7.73 26.87
CA THR A 3 -1.90 -9.10 27.35
C THR A 3 -2.90 -10.12 26.77
N GLN A 4 -4.03 -9.69 26.20
CA GLN A 4 -5.06 -10.62 25.70
C GLN A 4 -4.69 -11.29 24.36
N ASN A 5 -3.96 -10.62 23.45
CA ASN A 5 -3.66 -11.16 22.11
C ASN A 5 -2.54 -12.20 22.08
N GLN A 6 -1.53 -12.10 22.95
CA GLN A 6 -0.49 -13.14 23.10
C GLN A 6 -1.06 -14.52 23.40
N SER A 7 -2.19 -14.57 24.13
CA SER A 7 -2.82 -15.83 24.53
C SER A 7 -3.52 -16.56 23.37
N VAL A 8 -3.91 -15.86 22.30
CA VAL A 8 -4.82 -16.43 21.29
C VAL A 8 -4.07 -17.19 20.21
N TYR A 9 -2.96 -16.64 19.67
CA TYR A 9 -2.26 -17.30 18.57
C TYR A 9 -1.39 -18.49 19.00
N LYS A 10 -0.89 -18.48 20.24
CA LYS A 10 -0.16 -19.61 20.84
C LYS A 10 -1.09 -20.73 21.32
N ASN A 11 -2.41 -20.50 21.41
CA ASN A 11 -3.36 -21.51 21.88
C ASN A 11 -3.73 -22.50 20.78
N SER A 12 -3.15 -23.70 20.83
CA SER A 12 -3.38 -24.78 19.87
C SER A 12 -4.84 -25.29 19.80
N ASN A 13 -5.67 -25.00 20.81
CA ASN A 13 -7.09 -25.35 20.80
C ASN A 13 -7.94 -24.40 19.95
N LYS A 14 -7.40 -23.25 19.53
CA LYS A 14 -8.10 -22.32 18.63
C LYS A 14 -7.96 -22.76 17.18
N PRO A 15 -8.98 -22.54 16.32
CA PRO A 15 -8.87 -22.81 14.89
C PRO A 15 -7.65 -22.13 14.28
N LEU A 16 -6.94 -22.83 13.39
CA LEU A 16 -5.69 -22.33 12.80
C LEU A 16 -5.86 -20.97 12.13
N LYS A 17 -6.99 -20.74 11.43
CA LYS A 17 -7.32 -19.45 10.82
C LYS A 17 -7.31 -18.29 11.82
N ASN A 18 -7.85 -18.51 13.02
CA ASN A 18 -7.92 -17.50 14.07
C ASN A 18 -6.53 -17.24 14.66
N ARG A 19 -5.70 -18.29 14.76
CA ARG A 19 -4.33 -18.17 15.26
C ARG A 19 -3.44 -17.40 14.29
N ILE A 20 -3.53 -17.69 12.99
CA ILE A 20 -2.81 -16.94 11.94
C ILE A 20 -3.22 -15.47 12.00
N HIS A 21 -4.53 -15.19 12.02
CA HIS A 21 -5.04 -13.83 12.09
C HIS A 21 -4.59 -13.09 13.36
N SER A 22 -4.69 -13.73 14.52
CA SER A 22 -4.28 -13.12 15.81
C SER A 22 -2.77 -12.91 15.88
N PHE A 23 -1.97 -13.80 15.28
CA PHE A 23 -0.52 -13.63 15.18
C PHE A 23 -0.18 -12.39 14.35
N ARG A 24 -0.80 -12.26 13.17
CA ARG A 24 -0.55 -11.12 12.30
C ARG A 24 -0.97 -9.80 12.92
N LEU A 25 -2.07 -9.78 13.66
CA LEU A 25 -2.49 -8.65 14.46
C LEU A 25 -1.50 -8.31 15.58
N HIS A 26 -0.98 -9.32 16.28
CA HIS A 26 -0.05 -9.11 17.40
C HIS A 26 1.28 -8.49 16.95
N PHE A 27 1.76 -8.86 15.76
CA PHE A 27 3.01 -8.35 15.20
C PHE A 27 2.81 -7.28 14.11
N SER A 28 1.57 -6.82 13.88
CA SER A 28 1.24 -5.83 12.84
C SER A 28 1.82 -6.12 11.44
N ILE A 29 1.86 -7.39 11.02
CA ILE A 29 2.48 -7.80 9.74
C ILE A 29 1.47 -8.11 8.62
N SER A 30 1.86 -7.82 7.38
CA SER A 30 1.08 -8.10 6.17
C SER A 30 0.97 -9.61 5.86
N GLN A 31 0.05 -9.99 4.95
CA GLN A 31 -0.04 -11.38 4.46
C GLN A 31 1.20 -11.77 3.67
N GLN A 32 1.83 -10.80 3.01
CA GLN A 32 3.05 -11.01 2.25
C GLN A 32 4.25 -11.26 3.15
N THR A 33 4.41 -10.49 4.23
CA THR A 33 5.49 -10.69 5.21
C THR A 33 5.32 -12.05 5.89
N PHE A 34 4.10 -12.34 6.40
CA PHE A 34 3.80 -13.65 6.97
C PHE A 34 4.04 -14.80 5.98
N GLY A 35 3.56 -14.63 4.73
CA GLY A 35 3.73 -15.59 3.66
C GLY A 35 5.19 -15.86 3.33
N SER A 36 6.00 -14.80 3.23
CA SER A 36 7.45 -14.89 2.99
C SER A 36 8.16 -15.69 4.08
N ILE A 37 7.82 -15.44 5.36
CA ILE A 37 8.41 -16.15 6.50
C ILE A 37 8.12 -17.66 6.44
N ILE A 38 6.91 -18.06 6.03
CA ILE A 38 6.52 -19.47 5.94
C ILE A 38 6.70 -20.10 4.56
N GLY A 39 7.23 -19.35 3.59
CA GLY A 39 7.48 -19.82 2.22
C GLY A 39 6.22 -20.02 1.35
N VAL A 40 5.19 -19.20 1.53
CA VAL A 40 3.95 -19.25 0.72
C VAL A 40 3.56 -17.87 0.20
N SER A 41 2.66 -17.81 -0.80
CA SER A 41 2.16 -16.53 -1.32
C SER A 41 1.18 -15.86 -0.36
N ALA A 42 1.08 -14.53 -0.40
CA ALA A 42 0.09 -13.77 0.37
C ALA A 42 -1.35 -14.25 0.11
N GLY A 43 -1.69 -14.62 -1.14
CA GLY A 43 -2.98 -15.20 -1.47
C GLY A 43 -3.26 -16.54 -0.77
N ALA A 44 -2.24 -17.38 -0.59
CA ALA A 44 -2.38 -18.61 0.20
C ALA A 44 -2.68 -18.30 1.67
N VAL A 45 -2.01 -17.29 2.24
CA VAL A 45 -2.28 -16.81 3.61
C VAL A 45 -3.73 -16.31 3.73
N ALA A 46 -4.21 -15.51 2.77
CA ALA A 46 -5.60 -15.05 2.74
C ALA A 46 -6.60 -16.20 2.72
N HIS A 47 -6.32 -17.25 1.92
CA HIS A 47 -7.16 -18.45 1.92
C HIS A 47 -7.17 -19.17 3.28
N TYR A 48 -6.02 -19.25 3.96
CA TYR A 48 -5.92 -19.88 5.28
C TYR A 48 -6.69 -19.09 6.35
N GLU A 49 -6.59 -17.76 6.32
CA GLU A 49 -7.39 -16.88 7.19
C GLU A 49 -8.89 -16.99 6.87
N GLY A 50 -9.25 -17.21 5.60
CA GLY A 50 -10.60 -17.54 5.14
C GLY A 50 -11.09 -18.94 5.56
N GLY A 51 -10.25 -19.75 6.20
CA GLY A 51 -10.58 -21.08 6.71
C GLY A 51 -10.23 -22.25 5.80
N ALA A 52 -9.51 -22.03 4.70
CA ALA A 52 -8.98 -23.11 3.90
C ALA A 52 -7.91 -23.89 4.67
N THR A 53 -7.91 -25.22 4.52
CA THR A 53 -6.94 -26.08 5.18
C THR A 53 -5.59 -26.04 4.44
N PRO A 54 -4.49 -25.62 5.09
CA PRO A 54 -3.16 -25.70 4.49
C PRO A 54 -2.76 -27.16 4.23
N ASN A 55 -1.93 -27.40 3.22
CA ASN A 55 -1.31 -28.71 3.05
C ASN A 55 -0.39 -29.04 4.25
N PRO A 56 0.01 -30.31 4.46
CA PRO A 56 0.79 -30.70 5.63
C PRO A 56 2.09 -29.91 5.82
N THR A 57 2.81 -29.62 4.73
CA THR A 57 4.07 -28.86 4.75
C THR A 57 3.84 -27.42 5.22
N ASN A 58 2.86 -26.72 4.65
CA ASN A 58 2.54 -25.34 5.00
C ASN A 58 1.99 -25.28 6.43
N LYS A 59 1.18 -26.27 6.83
CA LYS A 59 0.69 -26.38 8.20
C LYS A 59 1.86 -26.51 9.19
N GLN A 60 2.86 -27.34 8.89
CA GLN A 60 4.04 -27.49 9.73
C GLN A 60 4.86 -26.19 9.82
N ALA A 61 5.03 -25.46 8.71
CA ALA A 61 5.72 -24.18 8.69
C ALA A 61 5.00 -23.13 9.56
N ILE A 62 3.67 -23.04 9.43
CA ILE A 62 2.83 -22.16 10.26
C ILE A 62 2.97 -22.53 11.74
N GLU A 63 2.81 -23.80 12.11
CA GLU A 63 2.90 -24.22 13.51
C GLU A 63 4.30 -23.96 14.10
N LYS A 64 5.36 -24.16 13.30
CA LYS A 64 6.73 -23.83 13.70
C LYS A 64 6.90 -22.33 13.97
N LEU A 65 6.35 -21.48 13.12
CA LEU A 65 6.39 -20.02 13.32
C LEU A 65 5.58 -19.61 14.56
N LEU A 66 4.35 -20.11 14.71
CA LEU A 66 3.48 -19.80 15.85
C LEU A 66 4.06 -20.26 17.20
N ALA A 67 4.89 -21.31 17.19
CA ALA A 67 5.59 -21.82 18.37
C ALA A 67 6.96 -21.16 18.63
N SER A 68 7.43 -20.29 17.73
CA SER A 68 8.73 -19.63 17.87
C SER A 68 8.71 -18.56 18.98
N SER A 69 9.88 -18.25 19.53
CA SER A 69 10.02 -17.14 20.49
C SER A 69 9.74 -15.81 19.80
N GLU A 70 9.25 -14.81 20.55
CA GLU A 70 8.97 -13.48 19.99
C GLU A 70 10.23 -12.83 19.40
N ALA A 71 11.38 -12.98 20.07
CA ALA A 71 12.66 -12.51 19.56
C ALA A 71 12.99 -13.10 18.17
N ARG A 72 12.76 -14.41 17.97
CA ARG A 72 13.00 -15.04 16.67
C ARG A 72 11.98 -14.59 15.62
N ILE A 73 10.73 -14.36 16.02
CA ILE A 73 9.70 -13.84 15.13
C ILE A 73 10.06 -12.44 14.63
N LYS A 74 10.47 -11.55 15.55
CA LYS A 74 10.91 -10.19 15.22
C LYS A 74 12.11 -10.18 14.27
N GLU A 75 13.10 -11.04 14.51
CA GLU A 75 14.23 -11.23 13.59
C GLU A 75 13.77 -11.64 12.18
N LEU A 76 12.87 -12.62 12.08
CA LEU A 76 12.30 -13.07 10.80
C LEU A 76 11.48 -11.97 10.11
N ILE A 77 10.76 -11.14 10.87
CA ILE A 77 10.01 -10.01 10.31
C ILE A 77 10.99 -9.01 9.69
N ASN A 78 12.04 -8.62 10.41
CA ASN A 78 13.03 -7.66 9.91
C ASN A 78 13.82 -8.19 8.70
N GLU A 79 14.08 -9.51 8.63
CA GLU A 79 14.68 -10.15 7.44
C GLU A 79 13.80 -10.01 6.18
N HIS A 80 12.48 -9.99 6.35
CA HIS A 80 11.52 -10.00 5.24
C HIS A 80 10.82 -8.65 5.00
N ASP A 81 10.94 -7.72 5.96
CA ASP A 81 10.40 -6.36 5.91
C ASP A 81 11.36 -5.43 6.70
N PRO A 82 12.44 -4.93 6.05
CA PRO A 82 13.50 -4.17 6.71
C PRO A 82 13.07 -2.77 7.20
N TYR A 83 11.81 -2.40 6.99
CA TYR A 83 11.21 -1.15 7.45
C TYR A 83 10.32 -1.34 8.70
N TYR A 84 10.44 -2.48 9.39
CA TYR A 84 9.75 -2.73 10.66
C TYR A 84 10.50 -2.03 11.82
N SER A 85 9.92 -0.96 12.38
CA SER A 85 10.46 -0.19 13.53
C SER A 85 9.95 -0.76 14.87
N GLU A 86 10.84 -0.97 15.84
CA GLU A 86 10.53 -1.53 17.18
C GLU A 86 10.19 -0.49 18.26
N GLU A 87 10.04 0.78 17.93
CA GLU A 87 9.93 1.86 18.91
C GLU A 87 8.55 1.93 19.59
N ASN A 88 8.22 1.01 20.50
CA ASN A 88 7.01 1.06 21.32
C ASN A 88 7.09 0.26 22.65
N GLU A 89 8.23 0.23 23.35
CA GLU A 89 8.28 -0.48 24.67
C GLU A 89 8.76 0.29 25.91
N ASP A 90 9.39 1.47 25.82
CA ASP A 90 9.88 2.16 27.04
C ASP A 90 9.30 3.57 27.21
N GLY A 91 8.10 3.65 27.79
CA GLY A 91 7.43 4.90 28.15
C GLY A 91 7.06 4.97 29.63
N GLU A 92 8.05 4.84 30.54
CA GLU A 92 7.87 5.24 31.94
C GLU A 92 7.91 6.78 32.00
N SER A 93 6.73 7.40 31.98
CA SER A 93 6.56 8.83 32.28
C SER A 93 6.38 9.00 33.79
N GLU A 94 7.39 9.57 34.43
CA GLU A 94 7.25 10.22 35.73
C GLU A 94 6.24 11.36 35.60
N ASN A 95 5.22 11.30 36.45
CA ASN A 95 4.09 12.22 36.50
C ASN A 95 4.42 13.33 37.50
N ASP A 96 4.88 14.48 37.01
CA ASP A 96 4.86 15.73 37.78
C ASP A 96 3.71 16.61 37.30
N GLY A 97 2.74 16.76 38.20
CA GLY A 97 1.47 17.39 37.93
C GLY A 97 1.59 18.88 37.65
N ASN A 98 0.70 19.37 36.78
CA ASN A 98 0.16 20.70 36.95
C ASN A 98 -1.30 20.71 36.49
N ALA A 99 -2.18 21.09 37.41
CA ALA A 99 -3.59 21.34 37.16
C ALA A 99 -3.76 22.81 36.78
N ASP A 100 -4.43 23.10 35.66
CA ASP A 100 -5.29 24.29 35.58
C ASP A 100 -6.39 24.13 34.51
N ASP A 101 -7.54 24.69 34.88
CA ASP A 101 -8.92 24.65 34.36
C ASP A 101 -9.18 24.79 32.84
N GLY A 102 -10.27 24.15 32.36
CA GLY A 102 -11.15 24.81 31.37
C GLY A 102 -11.72 24.09 30.13
N ASN A 103 -12.43 22.95 30.27
CA ASN A 103 -13.70 22.51 29.61
C ASN A 103 -14.19 23.26 28.32
N ALA A 104 -14.69 22.69 27.21
CA ALA A 104 -14.83 21.36 26.59
C ALA A 104 -15.43 21.57 25.17
N ASP A 105 -15.04 20.76 24.17
CA ASP A 105 -15.99 20.20 23.20
C ASP A 105 -15.42 18.91 22.59
N GLU A 106 -16.26 17.88 22.56
CA GLU A 106 -15.91 16.47 22.47
C GLU A 106 -15.76 16.00 21.01
N GLY A 107 -14.62 15.39 20.72
CA GLY A 107 -14.39 14.62 19.51
C GLY A 107 -13.27 13.63 19.76
N ASN A 108 -13.63 12.49 20.34
CA ASN A 108 -12.77 11.37 20.73
C ASN A 108 -11.66 11.10 19.68
N ALA A 109 -10.49 11.69 19.91
CA ALA A 109 -9.25 11.31 19.27
C ALA A 109 -8.69 10.17 20.12
N ASP A 110 -9.04 8.95 19.75
CA ASP A 110 -8.31 7.80 20.26
C ASP A 110 -6.88 7.95 19.74
N ASP A 111 -5.99 8.39 20.64
CA ASP A 111 -4.54 8.34 20.50
C ASP A 111 -4.10 6.87 20.35
N GLU A 112 -4.27 6.31 19.16
CA GLU A 112 -3.70 5.01 18.79
C GLU A 112 -2.32 5.23 18.17
N ALA A 113 -1.31 5.03 19.00
CA ALA A 113 0.07 4.82 18.59
C ALA A 113 0.20 3.65 17.60
N GLY A 114 1.00 3.83 16.54
CA GLY A 114 1.68 2.71 15.85
C GLY A 114 1.40 2.51 14.36
N ASP A 115 0.78 3.46 13.66
CA ASP A 115 0.71 3.40 12.20
C ASP A 115 1.59 4.52 11.61
N ASP A 116 2.85 4.20 11.33
CA ASP A 116 3.82 5.16 10.77
C ASP A 116 3.44 5.56 9.34
N ASP A 117 2.83 4.67 8.56
CA ASP A 117 2.42 4.95 7.18
C ASP A 117 0.98 4.50 6.84
N PHE A 118 0.50 4.91 5.67
CA PHE A 118 -0.87 4.61 5.22
C PHE A 118 -1.10 3.10 5.01
N ALA A 119 -0.08 2.34 4.64
CA ALA A 119 -0.19 0.89 4.43
C ALA A 119 -0.40 0.15 5.77
N SER A 120 0.32 0.58 6.80
CA SER A 120 0.23 0.09 8.17
C SER A 120 -1.13 0.44 8.74
N TRP A 121 -1.54 1.72 8.63
CA TRP A 121 -2.88 2.16 9.02
C TRP A 121 -4.00 1.37 8.36
N LEU A 122 -3.91 1.16 7.05
CA LEU A 122 -4.90 0.39 6.30
C LEU A 122 -4.97 -1.05 6.81
N THR A 123 -3.81 -1.68 7.01
CA THR A 123 -3.70 -3.06 7.47
C THR A 123 -4.28 -3.19 8.88
N SER A 124 -3.84 -2.36 9.82
CA SER A 124 -4.30 -2.30 11.20
C SER A 124 -5.81 -2.08 11.27
N SER A 125 -6.32 -1.05 10.58
CA SER A 125 -7.74 -0.70 10.57
C SER A 125 -8.60 -1.81 9.96
N ARG A 126 -8.17 -2.41 8.85
CA ARG A 126 -8.89 -3.52 8.21
C ARG A 126 -8.95 -4.74 9.13
N LEU A 127 -7.83 -5.11 9.76
CA LEU A 127 -7.77 -6.28 10.63
C LEU A 127 -8.56 -6.07 11.93
N LYS A 128 -8.54 -4.86 12.53
CA LYS A 128 -9.39 -4.51 13.69
C LYS A 128 -10.88 -4.66 13.38
N LYS A 129 -11.30 -4.38 12.14
CA LYS A 129 -12.67 -4.59 11.65
C LYS A 129 -12.96 -6.04 11.23
N GLY A 130 -11.98 -6.94 11.30
CA GLY A 130 -12.12 -8.34 10.92
C GLY A 130 -12.39 -8.56 9.43
N LEU A 131 -12.04 -7.59 8.58
CA LEU A 131 -12.32 -7.65 7.14
C LEU A 131 -11.16 -8.31 6.39
N SER A 132 -11.47 -9.13 5.40
CA SER A 132 -10.50 -9.57 4.40
C SER A 132 -10.27 -8.49 3.34
N ILE A 133 -9.18 -8.61 2.58
CA ILE A 133 -8.88 -7.70 1.47
C ILE A 133 -10.03 -7.65 0.44
N PRO A 134 -10.61 -8.78 -0.03
CA PRO A 134 -11.73 -8.74 -0.96
C PRO A 134 -12.98 -8.07 -0.40
N GLU A 135 -13.28 -8.28 0.88
CA GLU A 135 -14.43 -7.66 1.56
C GLU A 135 -14.25 -6.14 1.64
N LEU A 136 -13.08 -5.66 2.07
CA LEU A 136 -12.80 -4.23 2.10
C LEU A 136 -12.87 -3.60 0.71
N ALA A 137 -12.26 -4.23 -0.29
CA ALA A 137 -12.29 -3.75 -1.68
C ALA A 137 -13.74 -3.61 -2.19
N SER A 138 -14.57 -4.62 -1.91
CA SER A 138 -15.99 -4.59 -2.26
C SER A 138 -16.76 -3.49 -1.53
N LEU A 139 -16.50 -3.28 -0.24
CA LEU A 139 -17.16 -2.23 0.55
C LEU A 139 -16.74 -0.82 0.12
N ALA A 140 -15.46 -0.63 -0.21
CA ALA A 140 -14.91 0.65 -0.65
C ALA A 140 -15.20 0.96 -2.13
N GLY A 141 -15.65 -0.02 -2.93
CA GLY A 141 -15.84 0.16 -4.36
C GLY A 141 -14.53 0.49 -5.08
N VAL A 142 -13.47 -0.25 -4.73
CA VAL A 142 -12.13 -0.22 -5.35
C VAL A 142 -11.74 -1.64 -5.75
N ALA A 143 -10.78 -1.79 -6.66
CA ALA A 143 -10.36 -3.12 -7.08
C ALA A 143 -9.54 -3.83 -5.97
N ILE A 144 -9.68 -5.15 -5.88
CA ILE A 144 -8.88 -5.99 -4.96
C ILE A 144 -7.37 -5.72 -5.08
N PRO A 145 -6.79 -5.60 -6.29
CA PRO A 145 -5.37 -5.28 -6.44
C PRO A 145 -5.00 -3.91 -5.85
N THR A 146 -5.92 -2.95 -5.77
CA THR A 146 -5.64 -1.62 -5.19
C THR A 146 -5.36 -1.74 -3.70
N ILE A 147 -6.21 -2.43 -2.95
CA ILE A 147 -5.96 -2.68 -1.51
C ILE A 147 -4.68 -3.50 -1.32
N TYR A 148 -4.49 -4.54 -2.13
CA TYR A 148 -3.30 -5.38 -2.07
C TYR A 148 -2.01 -4.60 -2.34
N ASN A 149 -2.00 -3.71 -3.33
CA ASN A 149 -0.82 -2.93 -3.69
C ASN A 149 -0.48 -1.89 -2.61
N ILE A 150 -1.49 -1.31 -1.96
CA ILE A 150 -1.28 -0.38 -0.84
C ILE A 150 -0.70 -1.13 0.36
N GLU A 151 -1.33 -2.23 0.80
CA GLU A 151 -0.86 -2.99 1.98
C GLU A 151 0.54 -3.59 1.79
N ASN A 152 0.95 -3.86 0.55
CA ASN A 152 2.29 -4.35 0.23
C ASN A 152 3.27 -3.26 -0.20
N ARG A 153 2.95 -1.98 0.05
CA ARG A 153 3.81 -0.81 -0.24
C ARG A 153 4.28 -0.75 -1.70
N THR A 154 3.50 -1.34 -2.60
CA THR A 154 3.74 -1.28 -4.06
C THR A 154 3.08 -0.05 -4.66
N SER A 155 1.96 0.38 -4.08
CA SER A 155 1.40 1.72 -4.27
C SER A 155 1.63 2.51 -3.00
N LEU A 156 2.54 3.47 -3.05
CA LEU A 156 2.91 4.32 -1.92
C LEU A 156 1.98 5.53 -1.84
N ASN A 157 1.50 5.99 -2.99
CA ASN A 157 0.77 7.25 -3.13
C ASN A 157 -0.64 7.01 -3.68
N PRO A 158 -1.52 6.28 -2.98
CA PRO A 158 -2.85 5.98 -3.49
C PRO A 158 -3.66 7.27 -3.68
N GLN A 159 -4.37 7.40 -4.80
CA GLN A 159 -5.19 8.57 -5.10
C GLN A 159 -6.07 9.05 -3.93
N THR A 160 -6.23 10.37 -3.77
CA THR A 160 -7.05 10.95 -2.69
C THR A 160 -8.46 10.35 -2.63
N ARG A 161 -9.14 10.22 -3.78
CA ARG A 161 -10.46 9.57 -3.86
C ARG A 161 -10.46 8.11 -3.39
N THR A 162 -9.36 7.40 -3.59
CA THR A 162 -9.20 6.00 -3.18
C THR A 162 -9.02 5.94 -1.67
N ARG A 163 -8.20 6.83 -1.09
CA ARG A 163 -8.05 6.97 0.37
C ARG A 163 -9.38 7.26 1.05
N GLU A 164 -10.14 8.21 0.52
CA GLU A 164 -11.45 8.60 1.05
C GLU A 164 -12.46 7.44 1.02
N LYS A 165 -12.52 6.70 -0.09
CA LYS A 165 -13.37 5.50 -0.22
C LYS A 165 -13.03 4.44 0.81
N ILE A 166 -11.73 4.17 1.01
CA ILE A 166 -11.24 3.19 1.97
C ILE A 166 -11.57 3.62 3.41
N ALA A 167 -11.26 4.87 3.77
CA ALA A 167 -11.56 5.41 5.09
C ALA A 167 -13.07 5.39 5.40
N THR A 168 -13.90 5.75 4.41
CA THR A 168 -15.36 5.69 4.52
C THR A 168 -15.85 4.25 4.73
N ALA A 169 -15.31 3.28 3.98
CA ALA A 169 -15.68 1.88 4.11
C ALA A 169 -15.28 1.28 5.46
N LEU A 170 -14.12 1.68 5.99
CA LEU A 170 -13.66 1.27 7.32
C LEU A 170 -14.44 1.97 8.45
N GLN A 171 -15.09 3.10 8.15
CA GLN A 171 -15.69 4.01 9.13
C GLN A 171 -14.67 4.46 10.18
N VAL A 172 -13.44 4.70 9.74
CA VAL A 172 -12.31 5.13 10.56
C VAL A 172 -11.67 6.32 9.87
N LYS A 173 -11.41 7.39 10.62
CA LYS A 173 -10.66 8.53 10.10
C LYS A 173 -9.20 8.15 9.96
N VAL A 174 -8.56 8.52 8.86
CA VAL A 174 -7.11 8.40 8.72
C VAL A 174 -6.46 9.37 9.73
N PRO A 175 -5.52 8.91 10.57
CA PRO A 175 -4.79 9.78 11.49
C PRO A 175 -4.14 10.94 10.74
N ARG A 176 -4.13 12.12 11.37
CA ARG A 176 -3.52 13.31 10.78
C ARG A 176 -2.02 13.13 10.45
N PRO A 177 -1.20 12.52 11.32
CA PRO A 177 0.22 12.29 11.01
C PRO A 177 0.44 11.49 9.72
N VAL A 178 -0.34 10.43 9.50
CA VAL A 178 -0.29 9.60 8.28
C VAL A 178 -0.64 10.41 7.03
N LEU A 179 -1.62 11.33 7.14
CA LEU A 179 -1.99 12.21 6.03
C LEU A 179 -0.92 13.25 5.72
N ASP A 180 -0.28 13.80 6.76
CA ASP A 180 0.75 14.81 6.60
C ASP A 180 2.02 14.19 5.98
N GLU A 181 2.41 12.97 6.37
CA GLU A 181 3.52 12.23 5.73
C GLU A 181 3.23 11.95 4.26
N LEU A 182 2.03 11.45 3.93
CA LEU A 182 1.63 11.26 2.53
C LEU A 182 1.70 12.58 1.75
N ASP A 183 1.19 13.66 2.32
CA ASP A 183 1.19 14.95 1.64
C ASP A 183 2.63 15.46 1.41
N GLU A 184 3.56 15.22 2.33
CA GLU A 184 4.99 15.52 2.15
C GLU A 184 5.64 14.65 1.06
N GLN A 185 5.37 13.34 1.04
CA GLN A 185 5.93 12.40 0.06
C GLN A 185 5.36 12.61 -1.35
N GLU A 186 4.06 12.93 -1.45
CA GLU A 186 3.36 13.09 -2.72
C GLU A 186 3.64 14.46 -3.35
N SER A 187 3.87 15.50 -2.54
CA SER A 187 3.93 16.87 -3.02
C SER A 187 5.24 17.20 -3.72
N VAL A 188 5.14 17.49 -5.01
CA VAL A 188 6.21 18.12 -5.77
C VAL A 188 5.91 19.61 -5.83
N VAL A 189 6.68 20.40 -5.07
CA VAL A 189 6.51 21.86 -4.97
C VAL A 189 6.46 22.48 -6.38
N GLY A 190 5.35 23.16 -6.67
CA GLY A 190 5.12 23.82 -7.96
C GLY A 190 4.60 22.92 -9.10
N LEU A 191 4.45 21.60 -8.89
CA LEU A 191 3.96 20.67 -9.92
C LEU A 191 2.68 19.92 -9.53
N GLY A 192 2.46 19.64 -8.23
CA GLY A 192 1.27 18.93 -7.74
C GLY A 192 1.61 17.65 -6.98
N LYS A 193 0.62 16.78 -6.79
CA LYS A 193 0.78 15.51 -6.06
C LYS A 193 1.06 14.35 -7.02
N LEU A 194 2.12 13.59 -6.76
CA LEU A 194 2.39 12.30 -7.39
C LEU A 194 1.41 11.27 -6.84
N GLN A 195 0.63 10.63 -7.71
CA GLN A 195 -0.41 9.69 -7.32
C GLN A 195 -0.36 8.42 -8.16
N ASP A 196 -0.59 7.28 -7.53
CA ASP A 196 -0.61 5.96 -8.14
C ASP A 196 -2.00 5.58 -8.66
N PHE A 197 -2.02 4.76 -9.70
CA PHE A 197 -3.25 4.18 -10.22
C PHE A 197 -3.01 2.80 -10.84
N PRO A 198 -3.98 1.86 -10.72
CA PRO A 198 -3.93 0.60 -11.43
C PRO A 198 -4.22 0.78 -12.93
N PRO A 199 -3.28 0.51 -13.86
CA PRO A 199 -3.47 0.75 -15.29
C PRO A 199 -4.56 -0.12 -15.92
N HIS A 200 -4.92 -1.24 -15.30
CA HIS A 200 -5.88 -2.22 -15.82
C HIS A 200 -7.29 -2.08 -15.23
N VAL A 201 -7.54 -1.07 -14.40
CA VAL A 201 -8.83 -0.83 -13.77
C VAL A 201 -9.37 0.52 -14.22
N GLU A 202 -10.23 0.52 -15.26
CA GLU A 202 -10.73 1.75 -15.91
C GLU A 202 -11.43 2.70 -14.95
N ALA A 203 -12.15 2.18 -13.96
CA ALA A 203 -12.84 2.98 -12.94
C ALA A 203 -11.89 3.81 -12.06
N GLU A 204 -10.62 3.42 -11.98
CA GLU A 204 -9.59 4.05 -11.16
C GLU A 204 -8.59 4.87 -12.00
N TRP A 205 -8.86 5.04 -13.29
CA TRP A 205 -8.03 5.89 -14.14
C TRP A 205 -8.20 7.38 -13.81
N PRO A 206 -7.12 8.18 -13.83
CA PRO A 206 -7.19 9.61 -13.56
C PRO A 206 -7.97 10.33 -14.66
N SER A 207 -9.02 11.06 -14.31
CA SER A 207 -9.86 11.78 -15.27
C SER A 207 -9.37 13.20 -15.57
N CYS A 208 -8.30 13.63 -14.92
CA CYS A 208 -7.69 14.96 -15.01
C CYS A 208 -6.62 15.05 -16.12
N PRO A 209 -6.20 16.28 -16.50
CA PRO A 209 -4.99 16.48 -17.31
C PRO A 209 -3.72 16.21 -16.50
N GLY A 210 -2.62 15.90 -17.17
CA GLY A 210 -1.34 15.67 -16.50
C GLY A 210 -0.38 14.79 -17.28
N VAL A 211 0.70 14.43 -16.60
CA VAL A 211 1.74 13.52 -17.09
C VAL A 211 1.67 12.24 -16.27
N TYR A 212 1.81 11.10 -16.93
CA TYR A 212 1.76 9.78 -16.31
C TYR A 212 2.92 8.91 -16.78
N VAL A 213 3.32 7.98 -15.92
CA VAL A 213 4.34 6.96 -16.18
C VAL A 213 3.70 5.60 -15.93
N LEU A 214 3.99 4.65 -16.80
CA LEU A 214 3.61 3.25 -16.64
C LEU A 214 4.86 2.42 -16.38
N TYR A 215 4.72 1.42 -15.51
CA TYR A 215 5.81 0.58 -15.03
C TYR A 215 5.52 -0.89 -15.28
N ASP A 216 6.57 -1.68 -15.44
CA ASP A 216 6.48 -3.14 -15.49
C ASP A 216 6.35 -3.76 -14.09
N VAL A 217 6.30 -5.10 -14.03
CA VAL A 217 6.26 -5.87 -12.77
C VAL A 217 7.47 -5.63 -11.85
N SER A 218 8.59 -5.13 -12.38
CA SER A 218 9.81 -4.79 -11.63
C SER A 218 9.88 -3.31 -11.26
N GLN A 219 8.77 -2.57 -11.37
CA GLN A 219 8.70 -1.12 -11.15
C GLN A 219 9.65 -0.30 -12.05
N ARG A 220 10.00 -0.82 -13.23
CA ARG A 220 10.82 -0.08 -14.19
C ARG A 220 9.92 0.78 -15.07
N PRO A 221 10.21 2.08 -15.27
CA PRO A 221 9.39 2.93 -16.12
C PRO A 221 9.53 2.49 -17.58
N ILE A 222 8.43 2.11 -18.21
CA ILE A 222 8.40 1.61 -19.60
C ILE A 222 7.78 2.58 -20.59
N TYR A 223 6.92 3.48 -20.11
CA TYR A 223 6.20 4.44 -20.93
C TYR A 223 5.95 5.72 -20.14
N VAL A 224 6.21 6.86 -20.77
CA VAL A 224 5.80 8.18 -20.27
C VAL A 224 4.79 8.75 -21.26
N GLY A 225 3.67 9.24 -20.77
CA GLY A 225 2.70 9.93 -21.61
C GLY A 225 2.13 11.15 -20.91
N LYS A 226 1.43 11.96 -21.70
CA LYS A 226 0.66 13.08 -21.17
C LYS A 226 -0.74 13.15 -21.76
N SER A 227 -1.59 13.90 -21.08
CA SER A 227 -2.88 14.33 -21.60
C SER A 227 -3.17 15.76 -21.16
N SER A 228 -3.59 16.59 -22.12
CA SER A 228 -4.04 17.96 -21.83
C SER A 228 -5.51 18.05 -21.42
N ASN A 229 -6.25 16.94 -21.49
CA ASN A 229 -7.67 16.88 -21.17
C ASN A 229 -7.97 15.82 -20.11
N SER A 230 -7.60 14.56 -20.39
CA SER A 230 -7.90 13.43 -19.51
C SER A 230 -6.91 12.28 -19.73
N ILE A 231 -6.20 11.88 -18.68
CA ILE A 231 -5.29 10.72 -18.73
C ILE A 231 -6.09 9.44 -19.03
N ALA A 232 -7.27 9.26 -18.45
CA ALA A 232 -8.16 8.13 -18.70
C ALA A 232 -8.47 7.94 -20.19
N ALA A 233 -8.74 9.03 -20.92
CA ALA A 233 -8.98 8.97 -22.37
C ALA A 233 -7.74 8.48 -23.15
N ARG A 234 -6.52 8.81 -22.69
CA ARG A 234 -5.27 8.33 -23.30
C ARG A 234 -5.03 6.86 -22.97
N LEU A 235 -5.21 6.45 -21.72
CA LEU A 235 -5.12 5.04 -21.32
C LEU A 235 -6.11 4.16 -22.10
N LYS A 236 -7.33 4.65 -22.33
CA LYS A 236 -8.32 3.98 -23.17
C LYS A 236 -7.80 3.71 -24.58
N SER A 237 -7.09 4.66 -25.18
CA SER A 237 -6.46 4.50 -26.50
C SER A 237 -5.25 3.53 -26.50
N HIS A 238 -4.74 3.17 -25.32
CA HIS A 238 -3.67 2.19 -25.14
C HIS A 238 -4.22 0.81 -24.79
N ALA A 239 -5.45 0.70 -24.29
CA ALA A 239 -6.04 -0.52 -23.77
C ALA A 239 -5.88 -1.73 -24.70
N ASP A 240 -6.00 -1.54 -26.02
CA ASP A 240 -5.91 -2.63 -27.02
C ASP A 240 -4.50 -2.89 -27.54
N ARG A 241 -3.49 -2.11 -27.12
CA ARG A 241 -2.11 -2.29 -27.55
C ARG A 241 -1.46 -3.44 -26.79
N PHE A 242 -0.72 -4.30 -27.50
CA PHE A 242 -0.07 -5.46 -26.90
C PHE A 242 0.85 -5.07 -25.72
N TRP A 243 1.57 -3.95 -25.84
CA TRP A 243 2.50 -3.47 -24.81
C TRP A 243 1.79 -2.95 -23.56
N PHE A 244 0.51 -2.60 -23.64
CA PHE A 244 -0.25 -2.13 -22.49
C PHE A 244 -0.78 -3.28 -21.63
N LYS A 245 -0.68 -4.52 -22.09
CA LYS A 245 -1.16 -5.70 -21.37
C LYS A 245 -0.14 -6.16 -20.31
N LYS A 246 -0.62 -6.93 -19.33
CA LYS A 246 0.26 -7.64 -18.38
C LYS A 246 1.10 -8.70 -19.12
N PRO A 247 2.34 -8.98 -18.69
CA PRO A 247 3.07 -8.38 -17.56
C PRO A 247 3.87 -7.12 -17.93
N ILE A 248 3.66 -6.55 -19.13
CA ILE A 248 4.48 -5.45 -19.63
C ILE A 248 4.17 -4.17 -18.87
N VAL A 249 2.88 -3.82 -18.73
CA VAL A 249 2.41 -2.75 -17.82
C VAL A 249 1.76 -3.42 -16.62
N GLU A 250 2.18 -3.04 -15.42
CA GLU A 250 1.60 -3.50 -14.15
C GLU A 250 1.15 -2.33 -13.27
N TYR A 251 1.96 -1.27 -13.19
CA TYR A 251 1.70 -0.11 -12.32
C TYR A 251 1.67 1.20 -13.12
N GLY A 252 1.05 2.22 -12.53
CA GLY A 252 0.98 3.56 -13.11
C GLY A 252 1.04 4.62 -12.03
N ALA A 253 1.68 5.73 -12.34
CA ALA A 253 1.70 6.93 -11.51
C ALA A 253 1.47 8.17 -12.38
N TYR A 254 0.92 9.24 -11.81
CA TYR A 254 0.68 10.50 -12.50
C TYR A 254 0.86 11.71 -11.60
N ILE A 255 1.07 12.86 -12.23
CA ILE A 255 0.96 14.18 -11.61
C ILE A 255 -0.09 14.95 -12.40
N GLU A 256 -1.07 15.52 -11.69
CA GLU A 256 -2.05 16.41 -12.30
C GLU A 256 -1.38 17.72 -12.70
N VAL A 257 -1.43 18.07 -13.98
CA VAL A 257 -0.86 19.32 -14.50
C VAL A 257 -1.86 19.98 -15.44
N ASN A 258 -2.47 21.07 -14.97
CA ASN A 258 -3.48 21.82 -15.71
C ASN A 258 -2.89 22.75 -16.79
N ASP A 259 -1.65 23.21 -16.59
CA ASP A 259 -0.92 23.99 -17.59
C ASP A 259 -0.43 23.08 -18.74
N ARG A 260 -0.91 23.36 -19.96
CA ARG A 260 -0.60 22.55 -21.14
C ARG A 260 0.87 22.61 -21.55
N ASP A 261 1.50 23.77 -21.41
CA ASP A 261 2.90 23.98 -21.80
C ASP A 261 3.82 23.34 -20.78
N LEU A 262 3.50 23.46 -19.49
CA LEU A 262 4.21 22.77 -18.42
C LEU A 262 4.10 21.25 -18.57
N CYS A 263 2.90 20.74 -18.85
CA CYS A 263 2.65 19.32 -19.08
C CYS A 263 3.47 18.77 -20.26
N LEU A 264 3.57 19.52 -21.36
CA LEU A 264 4.44 19.18 -22.50
C LEU A 264 5.93 19.20 -22.10
N LYS A 265 6.39 20.24 -21.40
CA LYS A 265 7.79 20.36 -20.97
C LYS A 265 8.16 19.22 -20.02
N LEU A 266 7.28 18.87 -19.08
CA LEU A 266 7.51 17.82 -18.10
C LEU A 266 7.61 16.44 -18.77
N GLU A 267 6.71 16.12 -19.70
CA GLU A 267 6.82 14.89 -20.51
C GLU A 267 8.16 14.85 -21.26
N GLN A 268 8.54 15.93 -21.94
CA GLN A 268 9.81 15.99 -22.68
C GLN A 268 11.03 15.79 -21.78
N VAL A 269 11.03 16.39 -20.59
CA VAL A 269 12.10 16.23 -19.60
C VAL A 269 12.18 14.77 -19.15
N LEU A 270 11.06 14.15 -18.78
CA LEU A 270 11.02 12.75 -18.34
C LEU A 270 11.49 11.80 -19.45
N ILE A 271 11.06 12.01 -20.69
CA ILE A 271 11.52 11.21 -21.83
C ILE A 271 13.03 11.34 -22.03
N LYS A 272 13.55 12.58 -22.04
CA LYS A 272 14.99 12.84 -22.22
C LYS A 272 15.83 12.30 -21.07
N PHE A 273 15.30 12.32 -19.85
CA PHE A 273 15.98 11.82 -18.66
C PHE A 273 16.03 10.29 -18.64
N LEU A 274 14.91 9.64 -18.96
CA LEU A 274 14.82 8.18 -19.01
C LEU A 274 15.53 7.58 -20.22
N LYS A 275 15.77 8.36 -21.28
CA LYS A 275 16.45 7.92 -22.52
C LYS A 275 15.85 6.60 -23.03
N SER A 276 16.70 5.61 -23.27
CA SER A 276 16.37 4.26 -23.72
C SER A 276 15.77 3.35 -22.63
N ASN A 277 15.70 3.81 -21.37
CA ASN A 277 15.08 3.02 -20.29
C ASN A 277 13.55 3.03 -20.36
N ALA A 278 12.94 4.07 -20.93
CA ALA A 278 11.52 4.08 -21.28
C ALA A 278 11.31 3.36 -22.62
N VAL A 279 11.38 2.03 -22.58
CA VAL A 279 11.49 1.10 -23.73
C VAL A 279 10.50 1.39 -24.88
N ILE A 280 9.34 1.98 -24.59
CA ILE A 280 8.23 2.15 -25.56
C ILE A 280 8.18 3.57 -26.15
N ASN A 281 8.83 4.56 -25.53
CA ASN A 281 8.80 5.95 -26.00
C ASN A 281 9.76 6.15 -27.18
N LYS A 282 9.27 5.93 -28.41
CA LYS A 282 10.06 6.12 -29.64
C LYS A 282 10.16 7.58 -30.12
N GLN A 283 9.34 8.48 -29.59
CA GLN A 283 9.38 9.91 -29.94
C GLN A 283 10.24 10.67 -28.93
N SER A 284 11.11 11.56 -29.44
CA SER A 284 12.04 12.39 -28.67
C SER A 284 13.22 11.68 -27.98
N VAL A 285 13.45 10.40 -28.27
CA VAL A 285 14.69 9.70 -27.94
C VAL A 285 15.59 9.76 -29.18
N GLU A 286 16.71 10.48 -29.11
CA GLU A 286 17.75 10.40 -30.13
C GLU A 286 18.33 8.99 -30.11
N THR A 287 17.91 8.14 -31.05
CA THR A 287 18.63 6.91 -31.34
C THR A 287 19.98 7.33 -31.90
N ALA A 288 21.06 7.04 -31.17
CA ALA A 288 22.41 7.13 -31.69
C ALA A 288 22.44 6.39 -33.03
N LYS A 289 22.72 7.11 -34.11
CA LYS A 289 23.04 6.49 -35.38
C LYS A 289 24.36 5.78 -35.17
N ASP A 290 24.35 4.45 -35.26
CA ASP A 290 25.57 3.66 -35.37
C ASP A 290 26.39 4.20 -36.55
N THR A 291 27.60 4.64 -36.26
CA THR A 291 28.65 4.98 -37.24
C THR A 291 29.51 3.76 -37.49
#